data_AF-A0A967NVL4-F1
#
_entry.id   AF-A0A967NVL4-F1
#
_cell.length_a   1.000
_cell.length_b   1.000
_cell.length_c   1.000
_cell.angle_alpha   90.00
_cell.angle_beta   90.00
_cell.angle_gamma   90.00
#
_symmetry.space_group_name_H-M   'P 1'
#
loop_
_entity.id
_entity.type
_entity.pdbx_description
1 polymer ?
#
loop_
_entity_poly.entity_id
_entity_poly.type
_entity_poly.pdbx_seq_one_letter_code
_entity_poly.pdbx_strand_id
1 'polypeptide(L)' 'MEFLKTLGIEGINPGTSTGQVHLESKDTISSLTPVDNSKIADVTVTSREQYEK' A
#
# COMPACT_ATOMS: atom_id res chain seq x y z
N MET A 1 11.19 8.64 8.94
CA MET A 1 9.90 8.01 8.59
C MET A 1 8.68 8.71 9.20
N GLU A 2 8.81 9.53 10.24
CA GLU A 2 7.64 10.24 10.81
C GLU A 2 6.82 11.05 9.78
N PHE A 3 7.47 11.61 8.76
CA PHE A 3 6.76 12.31 7.68
C PHE A 3 5.79 11.40 6.88
N LEU A 4 6.05 10.09 6.82
CA LEU A 4 5.14 9.13 6.17
C LEU A 4 3.81 9.04 6.92
N LYS A 5 3.84 9.13 8.25
CA LYS A 5 2.62 9.18 9.07
C LYS A 5 1.81 10.44 8.79
N THR A 6 2.48 11.57 8.54
CA THR A 6 1.80 12.81 8.13
C THR A 6 1.08 12.65 6.79
N LEU A 7 1.59 11.79 5.90
CA LEU A 7 0.94 11.43 4.63
C LEU A 7 -0.11 10.31 4.78
N GLY A 8 -0.32 9.78 6.00
CA GLY A 8 -1.21 8.65 6.24
C GLY A 8 -0.67 7.30 5.76
N ILE A 9 0.65 7.19 5.55
CA ILE A 9 1.30 5.94 5.15
C ILE A 9 1.64 5.13 6.40
N GLU A 10 1.12 3.91 6.45
CA GLU A 10 1.33 2.93 7.50
C GLU A 10 2.31 1.82 7.06
N GLY A 11 2.52 0.81 7.91
CA GLY A 11 3.41 -0.31 7.58
C GLY A 11 2.89 -1.15 6.40
N ILE A 12 1.58 -1.41 6.35
CA ILE A 12 0.87 -2.07 5.26
C ILE A 12 -0.27 -1.15 4.86
N ASN A 13 -0.40 -0.86 3.56
CA ASN A 13 -1.36 0.09 3.03
C ASN A 13 -2.27 -0.59 1.99
N PRO A 14 -3.58 -0.31 1.96
CA PRO A 14 -4.44 -0.84 0.91
C PRO A 14 -4.04 -0.28 -0.46
N GLY A 15 -3.72 -1.14 -1.43
CA GLY A 15 -3.35 -0.71 -2.78
C GLY A 15 -4.53 -0.41 -3.71
N THR A 16 -5.76 -0.66 -3.26
CA THR A 16 -6.97 -0.40 -4.03
C THR A 16 -7.85 0.61 -3.32
N SER A 17 -8.35 1.60 -4.06
CA SER A 17 -9.32 2.58 -3.58
C SER A 17 -10.39 2.82 -4.64
N THR A 18 -11.65 2.95 -4.21
CA THR A 18 -12.76 3.36 -5.07
C THR A 18 -12.96 4.88 -5.07
N GLY A 19 -12.07 5.63 -4.41
CA GLY A 19 -12.24 7.07 -4.14
C GLY A 19 -13.14 7.37 -2.94
N GLN A 20 -13.83 6.37 -2.38
CA GLN A 20 -14.61 6.49 -1.14
C GLN A 20 -14.10 5.55 -0.06
N VAL A 21 -13.71 4.33 -0.45
CA VAL A 21 -13.20 3.32 0.47
C VAL A 21 -11.90 2.73 -0.06
N HIS A 22 -11.06 2.30 0.87
CA HIS A 22 -9.87 1.52 0.59
C HIS A 22 -10.20 0.03 0.77
N LEU A 23 -9.73 -0.82 -0.14
CA LEU A 23 -10.01 -2.25 -0.13
C LEU A 23 -8.73 -3.03 0.18
N GLU A 24 -8.76 -3.80 1.26
CA GLU A 24 -7.64 -4.67 1.65
C GLU A 24 -7.67 -6.00 0.91
N SER A 25 -6.49 -6.55 0.67
CA SER A 25 -6.29 -7.89 0.09
C SER A 25 -5.10 -8.56 0.76
N LYS A 26 -4.88 -9.85 0.44
CA LYS A 26 -3.91 -10.70 1.14
C LYS A 26 -2.48 -10.57 0.59
N ASP A 27 -2.34 -10.43 -0.72
CA ASP A 27 -1.03 -10.37 -1.36
C ASP A 27 -0.46 -8.96 -1.22
N THR A 28 0.85 -8.86 -0.96
CA THR A 28 1.53 -7.58 -0.74
C THR A 28 2.74 -7.42 -1.62
N ILE A 29 3.04 -6.17 -2.02
CA ILE A 29 4.29 -5.78 -2.68
C ILE A 29 5.02 -4.79 -1.76
N SER A 30 6.32 -5.00 -1.58
CA SER A 30 7.16 -4.10 -0.78
C SER A 30 7.73 -2.95 -1.62
N SER A 31 7.63 -1.72 -1.10
CA SER A 31 8.31 -0.56 -1.64
C SER A 31 9.68 -0.42 -0.98
N LEU A 32 10.73 -0.42 -1.80
CA LEU A 32 12.12 -0.26 -1.37
C LEU A 32 12.68 1.05 -1.93
N THR A 33 13.53 1.73 -1.16
CA THR A 33 14.22 2.92 -1.66
C THR A 33 15.40 2.54 -2.56
N PRO A 34 15.63 3.20 -3.70
CA PRO A 34 16.80 2.94 -4.54
C PRO A 34 18.11 3.43 -3.93
N VAL A 35 18.07 4.18 -2.81
CA VAL A 35 19.27 4.75 -2.17
C VAL A 35 20.10 3.66 -1.48
N ASP A 36 19.44 2.79 -0.71
CA ASP A 36 20.09 1.74 0.09
C ASP A 36 19.32 0.41 0.10
N ASN A 37 18.27 0.30 -0.71
CA ASN A 37 17.37 -0.86 -0.78
C ASN A 37 16.63 -1.17 0.53
N SER A 38 16.61 -0.23 1.49
CA SER A 38 15.80 -0.37 2.70
C SER A 38 14.31 -0.29 2.39
N LYS A 39 13.51 -0.95 3.23
CA LYS A 39 12.07 -1.02 3.07
C LYS A 39 11.39 0.24 3.57
N ILE A 40 10.48 0.78 2.75
CA ILE A 40 9.66 1.96 3.07
C ILE A 40 8.35 1.49 3.71
N ALA A 41 7.55 0.70 2.99
CA ALA A 41 6.25 0.17 3.42
C ALA A 41 5.80 -0.97 2.48
N ASP A 42 4.73 -1.67 2.84
CA ASP A 42 4.02 -2.61 1.97
C ASP A 42 2.71 -2.03 1.46
N VAL A 43 2.28 -2.52 0.30
CA VAL A 43 0.98 -2.22 -0.30
C VAL A 43 0.28 -3.52 -0.70
N THR A 44 -1.02 -3.66 -0.41
CA THR A 44 -1.81 -4.83 -0.81
C THR A 44 -2.13 -4.79 -2.30
N VAL A 45 -2.09 -5.94 -2.99
CA VAL A 45 -2.31 -6.05 -4.45
C VAL A 45 -3.79 -6.06 -4.78
N THR A 46 -4.23 -5.27 -5.76
CA THR A 46 -5.61 -5.33 -6.27
C THR A 46 -5.96 -6.74 -6.74
N SER A 47 -6.91 -7.38 -6.09
CA SER A 47 -7.43 -8.69 -6.50
C SER A 47 -8.38 -8.55 -7.70
N ARG A 48 -8.62 -9.66 -8.42
CA ARG A 48 -9.57 -9.65 -9.52
C ARG A 48 -10.98 -9.25 -9.08
N GLU A 49 -11.43 -9.71 -7.91
CA GLU A 49 -12.75 -9.35 -7.37
C GLU A 49 -12.85 -7.85 -7.07
N GLN A 50 -11.78 -7.24 -6.54
CA GLN A 50 -11.75 -5.80 -6.24
C GLN A 50 -11.77 -4.94 -7.51
N TYR A 51 -11.13 -5.40 -8.58
CA TYR A 51 -11.14 -4.70 -9.87
C TYR A 51 -12.52 -4.68 -10.53
N GLU A 52 -13.34 -5.71 -10.32
CA GLU A 52 -14.67 -5.84 -10.92
C GLU A 52 -15.78 -5.11 -10.13
N LYS A 53 -15.44 -4.49 -8.99
CA LYS A 53 -16.37 -3.71 -8.16
C LYS A 53 -16.35 -2.24 -8.54
#